data_AF-A0A9P7G4T0-F1
#
_entry.id   AF-A0A9P7G4T0-F1
#
_cell.length_a   1.000
_cell.length_b   1.000
_cell.length_c   1.000
_cell.angle_alpha   90.00
_cell.angle_beta   90.00
_cell.angle_gamma   90.00
#
_symmetry.space_group_name_H-M   'P 1'
#
loop_
_entity.id
_entity.type
_entity.pdbx_description
1 polymer ?
#
loop_
_entity_poly.entity_id
_entity_poly.type
_entity_poly.pdbx_seq_one_letter_code
_entity_poly.pdbx_strand_id
1 'polypeptide(L)'
;MERRTTGSRAVRAVILTCVLSTATAFTPLVNKRFSYPDGIPYQVDTDNLVRGTQAGYNRCNATTDGQSSLCQTSFINSVDDFCLWAPINPNSIVGDVEGNMVAWCTKPGRGTRVIPPGAIRGVQFTKTPDYVQVVGFIDQTRINIASGDTGGEMDPHGADLRGNPLGGLMYSNAYTGAFKQVIEWHNFMGSDIFCLKACDPARPNAARFCEHIYDRIGCAYNAPSNAQSGVFESCKGDNQDFPGVYTDSQGKVQTYRQPPESLGPITSIPYTARVPRSSDCVNYNSADLFAGSVGPGGGGGTPGGGVTATTTGASSSAVSESGGTSTTASGTESTATSTGGSSAPPTTASDSTITAPPATSGAPSGTTGSTGVAPPAQTDNSGIKLGIEVPFLTLWLFMQVWLAI
;
A
#
# COMPACT_ATOMS: atom_id res chain seq x y z
N MET A 1 93.60 29.30 -9.65
CA MET A 1 92.52 29.15 -8.64
C MET A 1 91.22 29.50 -9.36
N GLU A 2 90.53 28.50 -9.90
CA GLU A 2 89.33 28.72 -10.72
C GLU A 2 88.24 27.78 -10.22
N ARG A 3 87.22 28.36 -9.58
CA ARG A 3 86.12 27.64 -8.95
C ARG A 3 85.17 27.12 -10.02
N ARG A 4 84.96 25.81 -10.08
CA ARG A 4 83.82 25.18 -10.77
C ARG A 4 82.56 25.35 -9.93
N THR A 5 81.53 25.95 -10.51
CA THR A 5 80.18 26.06 -9.92
C THR A 5 79.32 24.96 -10.52
N THR A 6 78.90 23.99 -9.70
CA THR A 6 78.02 22.88 -10.10
C THR A 6 76.56 23.36 -10.05
N GLY A 7 75.90 23.50 -11.20
CA GLY A 7 74.47 23.80 -11.28
C GLY A 7 73.62 22.55 -11.09
N SER A 8 72.91 22.46 -9.96
CA SER A 8 71.98 21.36 -9.67
C SER A 8 70.60 21.69 -10.26
N ARG A 9 70.15 20.90 -11.25
CA ARG A 9 68.80 21.00 -11.82
C ARG A 9 67.85 20.14 -11.00
N ALA A 10 66.97 20.77 -10.23
CA ALA A 10 65.89 20.09 -9.53
C ALA A 10 64.76 19.72 -10.51
N VAL A 11 64.54 18.43 -10.73
CA VAL A 11 63.37 17.91 -11.47
C VAL A 11 62.20 17.83 -10.48
N ARG A 12 61.20 18.70 -10.64
CA ARG A 12 59.93 18.60 -9.90
C ARG A 12 59.06 17.52 -10.55
N ALA A 13 58.93 16.38 -9.89
CA ALA A 13 57.92 15.38 -10.24
C ALA A 13 56.53 15.88 -9.81
N VAL A 14 55.67 16.15 -10.78
CA VAL A 14 54.24 16.41 -10.55
C VAL A 14 53.56 15.05 -10.47
N ILE A 15 53.21 14.63 -9.27
CA ILE A 15 52.37 13.44 -9.06
C ILE A 15 50.93 13.85 -9.37
N LEU A 16 50.44 13.43 -10.54
CA LEU A 16 49.05 13.59 -10.93
C LEU A 16 48.23 12.50 -10.22
N THR A 17 47.65 12.82 -9.07
CA THR A 17 46.73 11.92 -8.37
C THR A 17 45.43 11.85 -9.18
N CYS A 18 45.28 10.79 -9.97
CA CYS A 18 44.04 10.52 -10.68
C CYS A 18 42.98 10.10 -9.66
N VAL A 19 42.07 11.01 -9.31
CA VAL A 19 40.91 10.69 -8.46
C VAL A 19 39.92 9.93 -9.34
N LEU A 20 39.98 8.61 -9.28
CA LEU A 20 38.94 7.74 -9.85
C LEU A 20 37.64 8.04 -9.08
N SER A 21 36.73 8.77 -9.71
CA SER A 21 35.36 8.93 -9.21
C SER A 21 34.69 7.57 -9.31
N THR A 22 34.60 6.83 -8.20
CA THR A 22 33.84 5.60 -8.12
C THR A 22 32.37 5.97 -8.20
N ALA A 23 31.73 5.76 -9.36
CA ALA A 23 30.28 5.75 -9.45
C ALA A 23 29.79 4.67 -8.47
N THR A 24 29.06 5.07 -7.43
CA THR A 24 28.45 4.13 -6.49
C THR A 24 27.47 3.26 -7.26
N ALA A 25 27.69 1.94 -7.25
CA ALA A 25 26.80 1.03 -7.94
C ALA A 25 25.38 1.13 -7.36
N PHE A 26 24.39 1.26 -8.25
CA PHE A 26 22.99 1.27 -7.87
C PHE A 26 22.65 0.03 -7.05
N THR A 27 21.98 0.23 -5.91
CA THR A 27 21.52 -0.85 -5.03
C THR A 27 20.01 -0.81 -4.94
N PRO A 28 19.28 -1.83 -5.45
CA PRO A 28 17.83 -1.95 -5.28
C PRO A 28 17.39 -1.76 -3.82
N LEU A 29 16.23 -1.15 -3.60
CA LEU A 29 15.68 -0.91 -2.26
C LEU A 29 15.60 -2.21 -1.45
N VAL A 30 15.13 -3.28 -2.09
CA VAL A 30 15.00 -4.63 -1.50
C VAL A 30 16.32 -5.27 -1.06
N ASN A 31 17.46 -4.72 -1.47
CA ASN A 31 18.79 -5.16 -1.04
C ASN A 31 19.36 -4.31 0.12
N LYS A 32 18.71 -3.19 0.49
CA LYS A 32 19.16 -2.32 1.57
C LYS A 32 18.64 -2.82 2.93
N ARG A 33 19.47 -2.75 3.98
CA ARG A 33 19.15 -3.23 5.34
C ARG A 33 19.51 -2.18 6.38
N PHE A 34 18.53 -1.81 7.21
CA PHE A 34 18.68 -0.80 8.26
C PHE A 34 18.04 -1.27 9.57
N SER A 35 18.77 -1.13 10.67
CA SER A 35 18.25 -1.44 12.00
C SER A 35 17.41 -0.28 12.52
N TYR A 36 16.20 -0.56 13.00
CA TYR A 36 15.35 0.45 13.64
C TYR A 36 15.69 0.62 15.13
N PRO A 37 15.65 1.84 15.70
CA PRO A 37 15.42 3.12 15.01
C PRO A 37 16.71 3.77 14.48
N ASP A 38 17.86 3.51 15.11
CA ASP A 38 19.05 4.36 14.97
C ASP A 38 19.90 4.09 13.72
N GLY A 39 19.71 2.94 13.08
CA GLY A 39 20.45 2.54 11.88
C GLY A 39 19.89 3.11 10.57
N ILE A 40 18.84 3.94 10.64
CA ILE A 40 18.15 4.46 9.45
C ILE A 40 18.77 5.81 9.02
N PRO A 41 19.26 5.93 7.77
CA PRO A 41 19.78 7.21 7.25
C PRO A 41 18.63 8.21 7.04
N TYR A 42 18.96 9.50 6.89
CA TYR A 42 17.94 10.53 6.66
C TYR A 42 17.11 10.23 5.40
N GLN A 43 17.74 9.79 4.31
CA GLN A 43 17.10 9.24 3.12
C GLN A 43 17.80 7.94 2.75
N VAL A 44 17.04 6.93 2.34
CA VAL A 44 17.53 5.62 1.94
C VAL A 44 17.83 5.59 0.44
N ASP A 45 17.00 6.26 -0.35
CA ASP A 45 17.22 6.46 -1.77
C ASP A 45 17.90 7.80 -2.00
N THR A 46 19.19 7.73 -2.28
CA THR A 46 20.07 8.90 -2.54
C THR A 46 20.28 9.13 -4.03
N ASP A 47 19.67 8.32 -4.89
CA ASP A 47 19.83 8.41 -6.33
C ASP A 47 18.95 9.54 -6.91
N ASN A 48 19.36 10.09 -8.05
CA ASN A 48 18.61 11.08 -8.81
C ASN A 48 18.46 10.60 -10.26
N LEU A 49 17.47 9.73 -10.47
CA LEU A 49 17.21 9.11 -11.77
C LEU A 49 15.93 9.68 -12.39
N VAL A 50 15.35 8.99 -13.37
CA VAL A 50 14.21 9.49 -14.18
C VAL A 50 12.98 9.87 -13.34
N ARG A 51 12.74 9.18 -12.21
CA ARG A 51 11.65 9.47 -11.27
C ARG A 51 11.99 10.56 -10.24
N GLY A 52 13.17 11.18 -10.35
CA GLY A 52 13.68 12.16 -9.41
C GLY A 52 14.33 11.53 -8.17
N THR A 53 14.33 12.31 -7.09
CA THR A 53 14.88 11.94 -5.77
C THR A 53 13.76 11.55 -4.82
N GLN A 54 14.12 10.84 -3.74
CA GLN A 54 13.20 10.56 -2.65
C GLN A 54 12.52 11.84 -2.13
N ALA A 55 11.19 11.87 -2.12
CA ALA A 55 10.42 13.06 -1.76
C ALA A 55 10.50 13.42 -0.26
N GLY A 56 10.58 12.41 0.61
CA GLY A 56 10.55 12.55 2.06
C GLY A 56 11.84 12.12 2.75
N TYR A 57 11.73 11.60 3.96
CA TYR A 57 12.85 11.12 4.78
C TYR A 57 12.49 9.84 5.53
N ASN A 58 13.49 9.03 5.91
CA ASN A 58 13.30 7.80 6.67
C ASN A 58 13.58 7.96 8.17
N ARG A 59 14.27 9.02 8.60
CA ARG A 59 14.50 9.33 10.02
C ARG A 59 13.26 9.99 10.64
N CYS A 60 12.31 9.15 11.04
CA CYS A 60 11.04 9.58 11.61
C CYS A 60 11.07 9.48 13.14
N ASN A 61 10.75 10.57 13.82
CA ASN A 61 10.76 10.65 15.28
C ASN A 61 9.80 11.75 15.77
N ALA A 62 9.82 12.07 17.06
CA ALA A 62 8.93 13.08 17.65
C ALA A 62 8.99 14.47 16.96
N THR A 63 10.11 14.87 16.36
CA THR A 63 10.23 16.16 15.65
C THR A 63 9.61 16.15 14.26
N THR A 64 9.29 14.97 13.72
CA THR A 64 8.67 14.81 12.39
C THR A 64 7.23 14.34 12.48
N ASP A 65 6.69 14.17 13.69
CA ASP A 65 5.34 13.69 13.92
C ASP A 65 4.30 14.75 13.59
N GLY A 66 3.19 14.33 12.98
CA GLY A 66 2.06 15.20 12.67
C GLY A 66 1.76 15.35 11.19
N GLN A 67 0.76 16.18 10.89
CA GLN A 67 0.08 16.21 9.59
C GLN A 67 0.95 16.72 8.42
N SER A 68 2.06 17.40 8.73
CA SER A 68 3.06 17.87 7.76
C SER A 68 4.21 16.89 7.55
N SER A 69 4.24 15.75 8.25
CA SER A 69 5.30 14.75 8.14
C SER A 69 5.50 14.31 6.68
N LEU A 70 6.77 14.14 6.31
CA LEU A 70 7.20 13.52 5.06
C LEU A 70 7.89 12.18 5.32
N CYS A 71 7.53 11.51 6.41
CA CYS A 71 8.10 10.23 6.77
C CYS A 71 7.83 9.15 5.71
N GLN A 72 8.88 8.48 5.28
CA GLN A 72 8.86 7.32 4.38
C GLN A 72 9.36 6.04 5.08
N THR A 73 9.05 5.93 6.36
CA THR A 73 9.21 4.71 7.17
C THR A 73 7.84 4.33 7.73
N SER A 74 7.33 3.19 7.31
CA SER A 74 5.99 2.67 7.62
C SER A 74 6.05 1.48 8.56
N PHE A 75 4.91 1.15 9.17
CA PHE A 75 4.79 0.11 10.19
C PHE A 75 3.53 -0.74 10.02
N ILE A 76 3.60 -2.02 10.41
CA ILE A 76 2.43 -2.89 10.55
C ILE A 76 2.64 -3.87 11.71
N ASN A 77 1.96 -3.63 12.82
CA ASN A 77 2.20 -4.32 14.08
C ASN A 77 0.94 -4.99 14.63
N SER A 78 -0.17 -4.26 14.62
CA SER A 78 -1.47 -4.67 15.16
C SER A 78 -2.59 -3.81 14.56
N VAL A 79 -3.84 -4.12 14.95
CA VAL A 79 -5.06 -3.42 14.48
C VAL A 79 -5.10 -1.92 14.85
N ASP A 80 -4.36 -1.49 15.87
CA ASP A 80 -4.21 -0.10 16.34
C ASP A 80 -2.83 0.52 16.04
N ASP A 81 -1.96 -0.21 15.32
CA ASP A 81 -0.57 0.19 15.08
C ASP A 81 -0.09 -0.30 13.72
N PHE A 82 -0.67 0.31 12.71
CA PHE A 82 -0.25 0.19 11.33
C PHE A 82 -0.28 1.54 10.63
N CYS A 83 0.36 1.60 9.47
CA CYS A 83 0.36 2.76 8.60
C CYS A 83 -0.11 2.39 7.20
N LEU A 84 -0.53 3.40 6.44
CA LEU A 84 -0.86 3.31 5.02
C LEU A 84 0.04 4.28 4.26
N TRP A 85 0.40 3.94 3.03
CA TRP A 85 1.07 4.86 2.13
C TRP A 85 0.01 5.74 1.48
N ALA A 86 0.13 7.06 1.60
CA ALA A 86 -0.83 7.96 0.96
C ALA A 86 -0.18 9.30 0.55
N PRO A 87 -0.85 10.08 -0.31
CA PRO A 87 -0.26 11.26 -0.93
C PRO A 87 0.15 12.36 0.05
N ILE A 88 1.23 13.07 -0.30
CA ILE A 88 1.67 14.27 0.40
C ILE A 88 0.62 15.38 0.27
N ASN A 89 0.08 15.57 -0.94
CA ASN A 89 -0.80 16.67 -1.30
C ASN A 89 -2.27 16.22 -1.39
N PRO A 90 -3.24 17.01 -0.90
CA PRO A 90 -4.66 16.69 -1.02
C PRO A 90 -5.13 16.52 -2.46
N ASN A 91 -6.21 15.74 -2.64
CA ASN A 91 -6.85 15.49 -3.93
C ASN A 91 -5.91 14.89 -5.00
N SER A 92 -4.95 14.05 -4.58
CA SER A 92 -4.05 13.37 -5.51
C SER A 92 -4.65 12.05 -6.01
N ILE A 93 -4.34 11.71 -7.26
CA ILE A 93 -4.59 10.38 -7.84
C ILE A 93 -3.42 9.48 -7.45
N VAL A 94 -3.69 8.32 -6.86
CA VAL A 94 -2.68 7.39 -6.34
C VAL A 94 -1.69 7.02 -7.44
N GLY A 95 -2.18 6.53 -8.58
CA GLY A 95 -1.35 6.12 -9.72
C GLY A 95 -0.42 7.20 -10.28
N ASP A 96 -0.72 8.48 -10.06
CA ASP A 96 0.15 9.58 -10.50
C ASP A 96 1.29 9.87 -9.52
N VAL A 97 1.13 9.49 -8.25
CA VAL A 97 2.00 9.95 -7.14
C VAL A 97 2.59 8.83 -6.29
N GLU A 98 2.48 7.56 -6.70
CA GLU A 98 2.98 6.38 -5.95
C GLU A 98 4.44 6.51 -5.53
N GLY A 99 5.28 7.13 -6.37
CA GLY A 99 6.70 7.37 -6.08
C GLY A 99 6.98 8.33 -4.91
N ASN A 100 6.00 9.16 -4.55
CA ASN A 100 6.13 10.27 -3.61
C ASN A 100 5.24 10.12 -2.37
N MET A 101 4.70 8.92 -2.12
CA MET A 101 3.85 8.64 -0.96
C MET A 101 4.61 8.77 0.37
N VAL A 102 3.88 9.05 1.44
CA VAL A 102 4.38 9.13 2.81
C VAL A 102 3.54 8.27 3.74
N ALA A 103 4.09 7.88 4.89
CA ALA A 103 3.40 7.04 5.85
C ALA A 103 2.36 7.84 6.65
N TRP A 104 1.15 7.29 6.73
CA TRP A 104 0.05 7.73 7.57
C TRP A 104 -0.28 6.63 8.56
N CYS A 105 0.04 6.83 9.84
CA CYS A 105 -0.13 5.81 10.87
C CYS A 105 -1.40 6.05 11.68
N THR A 106 -1.95 4.95 12.19
CA THR A 106 -3.13 4.93 13.06
C THR A 106 -2.90 5.65 14.39
N LYS A 107 -1.66 5.73 14.88
CA LYS A 107 -1.32 6.40 16.14
C LYS A 107 -0.13 7.37 16.00
N PRO A 108 -0.05 8.40 16.86
CA PRO A 108 1.11 9.30 16.94
C PRO A 108 2.35 8.58 17.49
N GLY A 109 3.47 9.28 17.51
CA GLY A 109 4.75 8.78 18.04
C GLY A 109 5.54 7.92 17.05
N ARG A 110 5.06 7.79 15.81
CA ARG A 110 5.80 7.17 14.69
C ARG A 110 6.64 8.19 13.91
N GLY A 111 6.46 9.49 14.16
CA GLY A 111 7.11 10.54 13.40
C GLY A 111 6.51 10.72 12.01
N THR A 112 5.27 10.27 11.83
CA THR A 112 4.54 10.14 10.57
C THR A 112 3.33 11.06 10.57
N ARG A 113 2.56 11.05 9.49
CA ARG A 113 1.20 11.59 9.54
C ARG A 113 0.33 10.66 10.38
N VAL A 114 -0.73 11.21 10.97
CA VAL A 114 -1.71 10.44 11.74
C VAL A 114 -2.98 10.34 10.93
N ILE A 115 -3.51 9.13 10.75
CA ILE A 115 -4.79 8.91 10.08
C ILE A 115 -5.89 9.59 10.92
N PRO A 116 -6.68 10.52 10.35
CA PRO A 116 -7.69 11.22 11.12
C PRO A 116 -8.76 10.27 11.70
N PRO A 117 -9.29 10.55 12.91
CA PRO A 117 -10.42 9.82 13.47
C PRO A 117 -11.59 9.69 12.49
N GLY A 118 -12.19 8.50 12.44
CA GLY A 118 -13.31 8.20 11.55
C GLY A 118 -12.96 8.06 10.07
N ALA A 119 -11.68 8.20 9.67
CA ALA A 119 -11.26 7.85 8.31
C ALA A 119 -11.39 6.34 8.08
N ILE A 120 -10.87 5.51 8.99
CA ILE A 120 -11.04 4.05 8.90
C ILE A 120 -12.48 3.71 9.30
N ARG A 121 -13.20 3.06 8.39
CA ARG A 121 -14.62 2.69 8.52
C ARG A 121 -14.83 1.23 8.91
N GLY A 122 -13.79 0.41 8.81
CA GLY A 122 -13.75 -0.98 9.25
C GLY A 122 -12.39 -1.57 8.93
N VAL A 123 -11.92 -2.53 9.73
CA VAL A 123 -10.59 -3.12 9.58
C VAL A 123 -10.53 -4.53 10.17
N GLN A 124 -9.86 -5.43 9.45
CA GLN A 124 -9.43 -6.72 9.96
C GLN A 124 -7.90 -6.77 9.89
N PHE A 125 -7.26 -6.90 11.05
CA PHE A 125 -5.86 -7.30 11.14
C PHE A 125 -5.78 -8.82 11.25
N THR A 126 -4.95 -9.46 10.44
CA THR A 126 -4.75 -10.92 10.47
C THR A 126 -3.28 -11.24 10.59
N LYS A 127 -2.92 -12.03 11.60
CA LYS A 127 -1.59 -12.63 11.75
C LYS A 127 -1.61 -14.09 11.33
N THR A 128 -0.77 -14.43 10.35
CA THR A 128 -0.60 -15.80 9.85
C THR A 128 0.79 -16.33 10.21
N PRO A 129 1.11 -17.61 9.90
CA PRO A 129 2.46 -18.13 10.05
C PRO A 129 3.54 -17.39 9.25
N ASP A 130 3.20 -16.84 8.07
CA ASP A 130 4.15 -16.28 7.12
C ASP A 130 4.01 -14.76 6.86
N TYR A 131 2.93 -14.13 7.30
CA TYR A 131 2.73 -12.69 7.11
C TYR A 131 1.77 -12.08 8.14
N VAL A 132 1.76 -10.76 8.20
CA VAL A 132 0.65 -9.98 8.76
C VAL A 132 0.01 -9.17 7.65
N GLN A 133 -1.31 -9.01 7.74
CA GLN A 133 -2.04 -8.10 6.86
C GLN A 133 -3.06 -7.29 7.63
N VAL A 134 -3.36 -6.11 7.11
CA VAL A 134 -4.47 -5.28 7.53
C VAL A 134 -5.29 -4.93 6.30
N VAL A 135 -6.57 -5.24 6.32
CA VAL A 135 -7.49 -4.97 5.20
C VAL A 135 -8.70 -4.26 5.75
N GLY A 136 -9.17 -3.23 5.06
CA GLY A 136 -10.24 -2.41 5.60
C GLY A 136 -10.84 -1.45 4.60
N PHE A 137 -11.75 -0.64 5.14
CA PHE A 137 -12.49 0.39 4.44
C PHE A 137 -12.07 1.74 5.01
N ILE A 138 -11.93 2.73 4.14
CA ILE A 138 -11.43 4.06 4.51
C ILE A 138 -12.18 5.13 3.74
N ASP A 139 -12.43 6.28 4.36
CA ASP A 139 -12.70 7.54 3.66
C ASP A 139 -11.36 8.07 3.13
N GLN A 140 -11.03 7.71 1.88
CA GLN A 140 -9.71 7.98 1.32
C GLN A 140 -9.41 9.49 1.18
N THR A 141 -10.45 10.33 1.13
CA THR A 141 -10.32 11.79 1.05
C THR A 141 -9.67 12.39 2.30
N ARG A 142 -9.76 11.70 3.43
CA ARG A 142 -9.15 12.12 4.70
C ARG A 142 -7.65 11.87 4.80
N ILE A 143 -7.09 11.14 3.83
CA ILE A 143 -5.65 10.88 3.72
C ILE A 143 -5.12 11.35 2.36
N ASN A 144 -5.68 12.45 1.86
CA ASN A 144 -5.26 13.18 0.66
C ASN A 144 -5.50 12.50 -0.70
N ILE A 145 -6.19 11.36 -0.74
CA ILE A 145 -6.54 10.71 -2.00
C ILE A 145 -7.79 11.38 -2.58
N ALA A 146 -7.81 11.62 -3.90
CA ALA A 146 -8.96 12.21 -4.56
C ALA A 146 -10.22 11.34 -4.41
N SER A 147 -11.39 11.98 -4.32
CA SER A 147 -12.67 11.26 -4.32
C SER A 147 -12.83 10.48 -5.63
N GLY A 148 -13.20 9.20 -5.52
CA GLY A 148 -13.43 8.33 -6.67
C GLY A 148 -12.17 7.81 -7.36
N ASP A 149 -10.98 8.11 -6.85
CA ASP A 149 -9.74 7.47 -7.32
C ASP A 149 -9.79 5.97 -7.05
N THR A 150 -9.52 5.18 -8.09
CA THR A 150 -9.59 3.72 -8.08
C THR A 150 -8.38 3.08 -7.41
N GLY A 151 -7.27 3.81 -7.32
CA GLY A 151 -6.11 3.42 -6.55
C GLY A 151 -4.90 2.95 -7.34
N GLY A 152 -3.97 2.31 -6.63
CA GLY A 152 -2.70 1.78 -7.13
C GLY A 152 -1.97 0.93 -6.07
N GLU A 153 -0.76 0.47 -6.39
CA GLU A 153 0.10 -0.37 -5.53
C GLU A 153 1.35 0.40 -5.09
N MET A 154 1.58 0.38 -3.78
CA MET A 154 2.86 0.72 -3.18
C MET A 154 3.58 -0.55 -2.76
N ASP A 155 4.84 -0.67 -3.15
CA ASP A 155 5.66 -1.85 -2.97
C ASP A 155 7.17 -1.50 -3.01
N PRO A 156 8.08 -2.41 -2.61
CA PRO A 156 9.52 -2.13 -2.56
C PRO A 156 10.27 -2.41 -3.87
N HIS A 157 9.61 -3.00 -4.87
CA HIS A 157 10.17 -3.43 -6.17
C HIS A 157 9.81 -2.52 -7.35
N GLY A 158 9.03 -1.45 -7.12
CA GLY A 158 8.53 -0.51 -8.14
C GLY A 158 9.51 -0.26 -9.30
N ALA A 159 9.00 -0.02 -10.51
CA ALA A 159 9.65 -0.19 -11.83
C ALA A 159 11.17 0.07 -11.99
N ASP A 160 11.77 0.98 -11.23
CA ASP A 160 13.22 1.28 -11.23
C ASP A 160 13.99 0.63 -10.05
N LEU A 161 13.38 -0.35 -9.38
CA LEU A 161 13.88 -1.09 -8.20
C LEU A 161 14.16 -0.20 -6.98
N ARG A 162 13.61 1.02 -6.96
CA ARG A 162 13.79 2.02 -5.88
C ARG A 162 12.58 2.11 -4.94
N GLY A 163 11.53 1.35 -5.25
CA GLY A 163 10.28 1.29 -4.51
C GLY A 163 9.26 2.34 -4.92
N ASN A 164 8.03 2.11 -4.46
CA ASN A 164 6.86 2.95 -4.53
C ASN A 164 6.27 3.04 -3.11
N PRO A 165 6.58 4.07 -2.31
CA PRO A 165 7.38 5.24 -2.66
C PRO A 165 8.88 4.97 -2.75
N LEU A 166 9.59 5.87 -3.42
CA LEU A 166 11.04 5.86 -3.49
C LEU A 166 11.64 5.83 -2.07
N GLY A 167 12.47 4.84 -1.77
CA GLY A 167 13.09 4.68 -0.45
C GLY A 167 12.13 4.28 0.67
N GLY A 168 10.92 3.81 0.36
CA GLY A 168 9.93 3.38 1.34
C GLY A 168 10.41 2.20 2.20
N LEU A 169 10.56 2.42 3.51
CA LEU A 169 10.87 1.35 4.46
C LEU A 169 9.61 0.84 5.16
N MET A 170 9.57 -0.46 5.45
CA MET A 170 8.51 -1.09 6.25
C MET A 170 9.13 -1.80 7.45
N TYR A 171 8.54 -1.61 8.63
CA TYR A 171 8.94 -2.33 9.85
C TYR A 171 7.76 -3.03 10.51
N SER A 172 8.03 -4.17 11.13
CA SER A 172 7.04 -4.87 11.95
C SER A 172 7.69 -5.45 13.20
N ASN A 173 7.02 -5.32 14.33
CA ASN A 173 7.33 -6.08 15.54
C ASN A 173 6.41 -7.29 15.74
N ALA A 174 5.48 -7.55 14.82
CA ALA A 174 4.45 -8.57 14.99
C ALA A 174 5.01 -9.99 15.04
N TYR A 175 6.19 -10.25 14.47
CA TYR A 175 6.79 -11.58 14.39
C TYR A 175 7.58 -11.97 15.64
N THR A 176 8.43 -11.07 16.12
CA THR A 176 9.41 -11.36 17.18
C THR A 176 9.23 -10.50 18.43
N GLY A 177 8.32 -9.54 18.43
CA GLY A 177 8.20 -8.49 19.46
C GLY A 177 9.21 -7.35 19.30
N ALA A 178 10.27 -7.53 18.52
CA ALA A 178 11.22 -6.49 18.14
C ALA A 178 10.98 -6.03 16.70
N PHE A 179 11.18 -4.74 16.42
CA PHE A 179 11.08 -4.20 15.06
C PHE A 179 12.11 -4.85 14.13
N LYS A 180 11.61 -5.43 13.04
CA LYS A 180 12.40 -5.94 11.92
C LYS A 180 11.99 -5.21 10.66
N GLN A 181 12.97 -4.89 9.83
CA GLN A 181 12.68 -4.39 8.49
C GLN A 181 12.03 -5.52 7.69
N VAL A 182 10.84 -5.26 7.18
CA VAL A 182 10.14 -6.16 6.27
C VAL A 182 10.50 -5.76 4.85
N ILE A 183 10.97 -6.73 4.07
CA ILE A 183 11.46 -6.49 2.70
C ILE A 183 10.35 -6.68 1.69
N GLU A 184 9.50 -7.68 1.87
CA GLU A 184 8.43 -8.04 0.94
C GLU A 184 7.10 -7.58 1.53
N TRP A 185 6.48 -6.57 0.92
CA TRP A 185 5.23 -5.97 1.39
C TRP A 185 4.53 -5.26 0.23
N HIS A 186 3.20 -5.21 0.25
CA HIS A 186 2.42 -4.39 -0.68
C HIS A 186 1.34 -3.63 0.07
N ASN A 187 1.03 -2.43 -0.37
CA ASN A 187 -0.11 -1.66 0.06
C ASN A 187 -0.92 -1.20 -1.15
N PHE A 188 -2.18 -1.60 -1.20
CA PHE A 188 -3.14 -1.07 -2.15
C PHE A 188 -4.02 -0.03 -1.46
N MET A 189 -4.23 1.09 -2.14
CA MET A 189 -5.08 2.19 -1.67
C MET A 189 -5.96 2.66 -2.82
N GLY A 190 -7.26 2.80 -2.58
CA GLY A 190 -8.21 3.37 -3.54
C GLY A 190 -9.58 2.70 -3.48
N SER A 191 -10.54 3.22 -4.24
CA SER A 191 -11.94 2.73 -4.22
C SER A 191 -12.51 2.59 -2.79
N ASP A 192 -12.10 3.47 -1.87
CA ASP A 192 -12.49 3.48 -0.47
C ASP A 192 -12.11 2.20 0.33
N ILE A 193 -11.19 1.41 -0.20
CA ILE A 193 -10.66 0.17 0.38
C ILE A 193 -9.15 0.29 0.49
N PHE A 194 -8.57 -0.41 1.47
CA PHE A 194 -7.14 -0.61 1.53
C PHE A 194 -6.81 -2.04 1.94
N CYS A 195 -5.63 -2.48 1.53
CA CYS A 195 -4.95 -3.61 2.14
C CYS A 195 -3.47 -3.30 2.23
N LEU A 196 -2.86 -3.64 3.36
CA LEU A 196 -1.41 -3.67 3.52
C LEU A 196 -1.05 -5.06 4.02
N LYS A 197 -0.13 -5.72 3.33
CA LYS A 197 0.46 -6.98 3.74
C LYS A 197 1.96 -6.83 3.82
N ALA A 198 2.55 -7.39 4.86
CA ALA A 198 3.98 -7.46 5.03
C ALA A 198 4.33 -8.91 5.38
N CYS A 199 5.29 -9.49 4.68
CA CYS A 199 5.65 -10.90 4.83
C CYS A 199 6.86 -11.07 5.76
N ASP A 200 6.84 -12.11 6.59
CA ASP A 200 7.89 -12.35 7.59
C ASP A 200 9.23 -12.62 6.88
N PRO A 201 10.24 -11.74 7.04
CA PRO A 201 11.53 -11.89 6.37
C PRO A 201 12.32 -13.12 6.85
N ALA A 202 11.92 -13.77 7.95
CA ALA A 202 12.51 -15.02 8.40
C ALA A 202 11.93 -16.26 7.69
N ARG A 203 10.90 -16.10 6.85
CA ARG A 203 10.21 -17.20 6.17
C ARG A 203 10.66 -17.37 4.73
N PRO A 204 10.69 -18.62 4.21
CA PRO A 204 11.26 -18.92 2.90
C PRO A 204 10.44 -18.39 1.72
N ASN A 205 9.16 -18.08 1.92
CA ASN A 205 8.24 -17.70 0.85
C ASN A 205 7.76 -16.24 0.98
N ALA A 206 8.51 -15.38 1.67
CA ALA A 206 8.10 -13.98 1.89
C ALA A 206 7.74 -13.27 0.57
N ALA A 207 8.60 -13.35 -0.45
CA ALA A 207 8.36 -12.73 -1.75
C ALA A 207 7.12 -13.32 -2.45
N ARG A 208 6.91 -14.63 -2.34
CA ARG A 208 5.77 -15.29 -2.99
C ARG A 208 4.43 -14.97 -2.34
N PHE A 209 4.39 -14.70 -1.03
CA PHE A 209 3.16 -14.29 -0.35
C PHE A 209 2.85 -12.81 -0.52
N CYS A 210 3.87 -12.00 -0.76
CA CYS A 210 3.79 -10.56 -0.99
C CYS A 210 4.26 -10.25 -2.42
N GLU A 211 3.73 -10.95 -3.42
CA GLU A 211 4.08 -10.72 -4.83
C GLU A 211 3.59 -9.34 -5.31
N HIS A 212 4.27 -8.78 -6.32
CA HIS A 212 4.02 -7.43 -6.87
C HIS A 212 3.65 -7.43 -8.37
N ILE A 213 3.27 -8.59 -8.92
CA ILE A 213 2.93 -8.75 -10.35
C ILE A 213 1.42 -8.79 -10.61
N TYR A 214 0.63 -8.56 -9.55
CA TYR A 214 -0.83 -8.60 -9.56
C TYR A 214 -1.44 -7.25 -9.13
N ASP A 215 -0.69 -6.17 -9.34
CA ASP A 215 -1.03 -4.79 -9.00
C ASP A 215 -2.40 -4.35 -9.55
N ARG A 216 -2.75 -4.76 -10.78
CA ARG A 216 -3.99 -4.34 -11.48
C ARG A 216 -5.26 -5.04 -11.00
N ILE A 217 -5.16 -6.02 -10.11
CA ILE A 217 -6.31 -6.77 -9.59
C ILE A 217 -6.55 -6.55 -8.08
N GLY A 218 -5.69 -5.77 -7.42
CA GLY A 218 -5.95 -5.17 -6.11
C GLY A 218 -6.12 -6.15 -4.94
N CYS A 219 -6.77 -5.67 -3.87
CA CYS A 219 -6.82 -6.37 -2.57
C CYS A 219 -7.47 -7.74 -2.60
N ALA A 220 -8.51 -7.94 -3.41
CA ALA A 220 -9.26 -9.19 -3.42
C ALA A 220 -8.38 -10.41 -3.79
N TYR A 221 -7.30 -10.18 -4.55
CA TYR A 221 -6.39 -11.24 -5.00
C TYR A 221 -5.03 -11.20 -4.31
N ASN A 222 -4.55 -10.00 -3.94
CA ASN A 222 -3.26 -9.85 -3.28
C ASN A 222 -3.32 -10.06 -1.77
N ALA A 223 -4.42 -9.66 -1.12
CA ALA A 223 -4.65 -9.78 0.32
C ALA A 223 -6.11 -10.10 0.64
N PRO A 224 -6.66 -11.24 0.17
CA PRO A 224 -8.01 -11.67 0.48
C PRO A 224 -8.26 -11.69 2.00
N SER A 225 -9.43 -11.19 2.41
CA SER A 225 -9.82 -11.06 3.81
C SER A 225 -11.33 -11.14 3.99
N ASN A 226 -11.78 -11.28 5.24
CA ASN A 226 -13.19 -11.19 5.61
C ASN A 226 -13.51 -9.81 6.23
N ALA A 227 -12.72 -8.77 5.95
CA ALA A 227 -12.94 -7.44 6.50
C ALA A 227 -14.35 -6.93 6.14
N GLN A 228 -15.01 -6.29 7.12
CA GLN A 228 -16.35 -5.72 6.94
C GLN A 228 -16.38 -4.26 7.37
N SER A 229 -17.16 -3.46 6.65
CA SER A 229 -17.43 -2.07 7.06
C SER A 229 -18.17 -2.07 8.40
N GLY A 230 -17.76 -1.19 9.32
CA GLY A 230 -18.28 -1.10 10.68
C GLY A 230 -17.70 -2.12 11.67
N VAL A 231 -16.89 -3.08 11.21
CA VAL A 231 -16.25 -4.09 12.07
C VAL A 231 -14.77 -3.77 12.23
N PHE A 232 -14.27 -3.87 13.46
CA PHE A 232 -12.88 -3.62 13.81
C PHE A 232 -12.37 -4.83 14.59
N GLU A 233 -11.50 -5.62 13.99
CA GLU A 233 -11.07 -6.88 14.59
C GLU A 233 -9.62 -7.26 14.32
N SER A 234 -9.09 -8.10 15.20
CA SER A 234 -7.77 -8.71 15.09
C SER A 234 -7.92 -10.22 15.20
N CYS A 235 -7.41 -10.96 14.22
CA CYS A 235 -7.57 -12.40 14.10
C CYS A 235 -6.21 -13.10 13.93
N LYS A 236 -6.17 -14.39 14.28
CA LYS A 236 -5.22 -15.33 13.66
C LYS A 236 -5.78 -15.80 12.33
N GLY A 237 -4.92 -16.16 11.39
CA GLY A 237 -5.33 -16.72 10.11
C GLY A 237 -4.40 -17.81 9.60
N ASP A 238 -4.95 -18.65 8.73
CA ASP A 238 -4.15 -19.53 7.88
C ASP A 238 -3.44 -18.69 6.80
N ASN A 239 -2.36 -19.23 6.24
CA ASN A 239 -1.78 -18.62 5.04
C ASN A 239 -2.76 -18.71 3.86
N GLN A 240 -2.76 -17.66 3.04
CA GLN A 240 -3.37 -17.68 1.73
C GLN A 240 -2.66 -18.62 0.76
N ASP A 241 -3.30 -18.86 -0.37
CA ASP A 241 -2.60 -19.39 -1.53
C ASP A 241 -1.73 -18.26 -2.12
N PHE A 242 -0.60 -18.60 -2.75
CA PHE A 242 0.22 -17.56 -3.38
C PHE A 242 -0.63 -16.78 -4.40
N PRO A 243 -0.46 -15.45 -4.52
CA PRO A 243 -1.17 -14.66 -5.52
C PRO A 243 -1.08 -15.31 -6.91
N GLY A 244 -2.24 -15.44 -7.57
CA GLY A 244 -2.38 -16.14 -8.85
C GLY A 244 -2.49 -17.66 -8.77
N VAL A 245 -2.20 -18.31 -7.65
CA VAL A 245 -2.37 -19.77 -7.47
C VAL A 245 -3.76 -20.06 -6.90
N TYR A 246 -4.50 -20.96 -7.54
CA TYR A 246 -5.84 -21.36 -7.07
C TYR A 246 -6.10 -22.84 -7.38
N THR A 247 -7.09 -23.42 -6.71
CA THR A 247 -7.57 -24.78 -6.99
C THR A 247 -8.89 -24.71 -7.74
N ASP A 248 -8.97 -25.36 -8.90
CA ASP A 248 -10.20 -25.36 -9.72
C ASP A 248 -11.28 -26.31 -9.17
N SER A 249 -12.44 -26.32 -9.82
CA SER A 249 -13.59 -27.17 -9.45
C SER A 249 -13.31 -28.67 -9.56
N GLN A 250 -12.22 -29.07 -10.24
CA GLN A 250 -11.78 -30.45 -10.36
C GLN A 250 -10.70 -30.81 -9.32
N GLY A 251 -10.37 -29.88 -8.41
CA GLY A 251 -9.35 -30.07 -7.37
C GLY A 251 -7.91 -29.91 -7.88
N LYS A 252 -7.70 -29.39 -9.10
CA LYS A 252 -6.38 -29.20 -9.67
C LYS A 252 -5.85 -27.80 -9.38
N VAL A 253 -4.58 -27.71 -8.99
CA VAL A 253 -3.86 -26.44 -8.82
C VAL A 253 -3.61 -25.81 -10.19
N GLN A 254 -4.02 -24.56 -10.33
CA GLN A 254 -3.88 -23.72 -11.50
C GLN A 254 -3.10 -22.45 -11.15
N THR A 255 -2.61 -21.75 -12.18
CA THR A 255 -1.96 -20.46 -12.04
C THR A 255 -2.54 -19.47 -13.03
N TYR A 256 -2.98 -18.34 -12.52
CA TYR A 256 -3.34 -17.15 -13.28
C TYR A 256 -2.13 -16.23 -13.39
N ARG A 257 -1.95 -15.61 -14.55
CA ARG A 257 -0.97 -14.53 -14.73
C ARG A 257 -1.72 -13.28 -15.18
N GLN A 258 -1.44 -12.17 -14.53
CA GLN A 258 -2.03 -10.89 -14.89
C GLN A 258 -1.60 -10.48 -16.31
N PRO A 259 -2.54 -10.06 -17.17
CA PRO A 259 -2.22 -9.48 -18.47
C PRO A 259 -1.44 -8.16 -18.33
N PRO A 260 -0.49 -7.86 -19.25
CA PRO A 260 0.18 -6.56 -19.25
C PRO A 260 -0.79 -5.42 -19.56
N GLU A 261 -0.42 -4.20 -19.14
CA GLU A 261 -1.23 -2.98 -19.36
C GLU A 261 -1.52 -2.70 -20.83
N SER A 262 -0.60 -3.07 -21.73
CA SER A 262 -0.71 -2.85 -23.17
C SER A 262 -1.92 -3.55 -23.81
N LEU A 263 -2.53 -4.54 -23.12
CA LEU A 263 -3.75 -5.20 -23.56
C LEU A 263 -5.03 -4.50 -23.09
N GLY A 264 -4.90 -3.33 -22.46
CA GLY A 264 -6.02 -2.56 -21.95
C GLY A 264 -6.58 -3.11 -20.63
N PRO A 265 -7.75 -2.63 -20.19
CA PRO A 265 -8.35 -3.00 -18.91
C PRO A 265 -8.58 -4.51 -18.76
N ILE A 266 -8.38 -5.04 -17.55
CA ILE A 266 -8.73 -6.43 -17.22
C ILE A 266 -10.25 -6.51 -17.09
N THR A 267 -10.90 -7.17 -18.05
CA THR A 267 -12.37 -7.30 -18.10
C THR A 267 -12.89 -8.59 -17.49
N SER A 268 -12.03 -9.58 -17.25
CA SER A 268 -12.40 -10.83 -16.59
C SER A 268 -11.22 -11.48 -15.89
N ILE A 269 -11.49 -12.14 -14.77
CA ILE A 269 -10.53 -12.94 -14.01
C ILE A 269 -11.18 -14.32 -13.82
N PRO A 270 -10.53 -15.43 -14.24
CA PRO A 270 -11.18 -16.74 -14.35
C PRO A 270 -11.34 -17.48 -13.01
N TYR A 271 -10.98 -16.85 -11.90
CA TYR A 271 -11.01 -17.46 -10.57
C TYR A 271 -11.35 -16.41 -9.51
N THR A 272 -11.75 -16.88 -8.33
CA THR A 272 -11.87 -16.06 -7.13
C THR A 272 -10.79 -16.52 -6.16
N ALA A 273 -10.01 -15.58 -5.62
CA ALA A 273 -9.00 -15.93 -4.61
C ALA A 273 -9.68 -16.47 -3.35
N ARG A 274 -9.12 -17.54 -2.79
CA ARG A 274 -9.60 -18.11 -1.53
C ARG A 274 -9.32 -17.14 -0.39
N VAL A 275 -10.35 -16.78 0.37
CA VAL A 275 -10.15 -16.11 1.66
C VAL A 275 -9.67 -17.14 2.68
N PRO A 276 -8.48 -16.96 3.29
CA PRO A 276 -7.99 -17.90 4.30
C PRO A 276 -8.90 -17.92 5.52
N ARG A 277 -8.93 -19.05 6.21
CA ARG A 277 -9.72 -19.16 7.43
C ARG A 277 -9.12 -18.25 8.51
N SER A 278 -9.98 -17.47 9.15
CA SER A 278 -9.65 -16.70 10.36
C SER A 278 -10.09 -17.45 11.62
N SER A 279 -9.39 -17.22 12.73
CA SER A 279 -9.68 -17.77 14.06
C SER A 279 -9.24 -16.80 15.14
N ASP A 280 -9.68 -17.03 16.39
CA ASP A 280 -9.33 -16.21 17.55
C ASP A 280 -9.55 -14.70 17.33
N CYS A 281 -10.61 -14.34 16.60
CA CYS A 281 -10.93 -12.95 16.29
C CYS A 281 -11.41 -12.20 17.53
N VAL A 282 -10.77 -11.07 17.82
CA VAL A 282 -11.15 -10.14 18.88
C VAL A 282 -11.73 -8.88 18.23
N ASN A 283 -12.93 -8.50 18.66
CA ASN A 283 -13.59 -7.27 18.20
C ASN A 283 -13.23 -6.09 19.10
N TYR A 284 -13.20 -4.91 18.50
CA TYR A 284 -12.87 -3.65 19.15
C TYR A 284 -13.89 -2.57 18.80
N ASN A 285 -13.98 -1.55 19.66
CA ASN A 285 -14.62 -0.31 19.30
C ASN A 285 -13.61 0.59 18.57
N SER A 286 -14.02 1.21 17.47
CA SER A 286 -13.16 2.12 16.70
C SER A 286 -12.66 3.31 17.52
N ALA A 287 -13.48 3.81 18.46
CA ALA A 287 -13.10 4.92 19.33
C ALA A 287 -11.93 4.51 20.26
N ASP A 288 -11.89 3.26 20.71
CA ASP A 288 -10.84 2.77 21.60
C ASP A 288 -9.52 2.53 20.85
N LEU A 289 -9.59 2.05 19.60
CA LEU A 289 -8.42 1.82 18.76
C LEU A 289 -7.71 3.12 18.36
N PHE A 290 -8.49 4.17 18.08
CA PHE A 290 -7.99 5.41 17.48
C PHE A 290 -8.14 6.62 18.40
N ALA A 291 -8.30 6.41 19.71
CA ALA A 291 -8.39 7.47 20.72
C ALA A 291 -7.15 8.39 20.74
N GLY A 292 -5.99 7.87 20.35
CA GLY A 292 -4.74 8.64 20.25
C GLY A 292 -4.60 9.42 18.94
N SER A 293 -5.48 9.22 17.96
CA SER A 293 -5.43 9.90 16.67
C SER A 293 -5.90 11.35 16.85
N VAL A 294 -4.97 12.27 17.12
CA VAL A 294 -5.30 13.70 17.23
C VAL A 294 -5.82 14.23 15.89
N GLY A 295 -6.96 14.93 15.92
CA GLY A 295 -7.49 15.61 14.74
C GLY A 295 -6.54 16.69 14.21
N PRO A 296 -6.76 17.23 13.00
CA PRO A 296 -5.92 18.27 12.43
C PRO A 296 -6.02 19.54 13.30
N GLY A 297 -5.05 19.74 14.19
CA GLY A 297 -4.98 20.88 15.10
C GLY A 297 -4.43 20.59 16.51
N GLY A 298 -4.28 19.33 16.93
CA GLY A 298 -3.81 18.99 18.28
C GLY A 298 -2.32 18.63 18.31
N GLY A 299 -1.45 19.60 18.60
CA GLY A 299 -0.03 19.34 18.88
C GLY A 299 0.16 18.63 20.23
N GLY A 300 0.96 17.56 20.22
CA GLY A 300 1.71 17.07 21.38
C GLY A 300 0.91 16.49 22.55
N GLY A 301 0.58 15.20 22.47
CA GLY A 301 0.17 14.42 23.62
C GLY A 301 0.59 12.96 23.46
N THR A 302 1.45 12.45 24.33
CA THR A 302 1.83 11.04 24.40
C THR A 302 0.67 10.22 24.99
N PRO A 303 0.16 9.16 24.33
CA PRO A 303 -0.62 8.15 25.00
C PRO A 303 0.27 6.94 25.28
N GLY A 304 0.65 6.77 26.55
CA GLY A 304 1.12 5.51 27.10
C GLY A 304 -0.04 4.84 27.83
N GLY A 305 -0.55 3.74 27.30
CA GLY A 305 -1.57 2.93 27.94
C GLY A 305 -2.16 1.90 26.99
N GLY A 306 -1.82 0.63 27.18
CA GLY A 306 -2.36 -0.47 26.38
C GLY A 306 -3.87 -0.62 26.57
N VAL A 307 -4.59 -0.83 25.46
CA VAL A 307 -6.03 -1.06 25.45
C VAL A 307 -6.33 -2.43 26.07
N THR A 308 -7.24 -2.45 27.05
CA THR A 308 -7.68 -3.69 27.70
C THR A 308 -8.80 -4.33 26.87
N ALA A 309 -8.60 -5.56 26.42
CA ALA A 309 -9.60 -6.35 25.72
C ALA A 309 -10.71 -6.82 26.69
N THR A 310 -11.97 -6.76 26.26
CA THR A 310 -13.07 -7.43 26.97
C THR A 310 -13.26 -8.81 26.36
N THR A 311 -12.86 -9.86 27.09
CA THR A 311 -13.11 -11.25 26.71
C THR A 311 -14.47 -11.71 27.23
N THR A 312 -15.47 -11.89 26.37
CA THR A 312 -16.68 -12.66 26.74
C THR A 312 -16.41 -14.14 26.55
N GLY A 313 -15.84 -14.78 27.57
CA GLY A 313 -15.75 -16.24 27.67
C GLY A 313 -17.07 -16.81 28.19
N ALA A 314 -17.75 -17.61 27.37
CA ALA A 314 -18.88 -18.43 27.81
C ALA A 314 -18.37 -19.48 28.81
N SER A 315 -18.74 -19.34 30.08
CA SER A 315 -18.45 -20.33 31.12
C SER A 315 -19.63 -21.28 31.24
N SER A 316 -19.44 -22.52 30.78
CA SER A 316 -20.28 -23.68 31.10
C SER A 316 -20.13 -24.00 32.59
N SER A 317 -21.22 -23.86 33.34
CA SER A 317 -21.30 -24.33 34.72
C SER A 317 -21.93 -25.71 34.75
N ALA A 318 -21.14 -26.71 35.14
CA ALA A 318 -21.63 -28.01 35.57
C ALA A 318 -21.91 -27.96 37.09
N VAL A 319 -23.09 -28.42 37.52
CA VAL A 319 -23.33 -29.02 38.84
C VAL A 319 -24.55 -29.94 38.78
N SER A 320 -24.42 -31.07 39.47
CA SER A 320 -25.23 -32.28 39.38
C SER A 320 -26.46 -32.29 40.32
N GLU A 321 -27.50 -32.95 39.82
CA GLU A 321 -28.48 -33.87 40.45
C GLU A 321 -28.73 -33.87 41.98
N SER A 322 -30.00 -33.69 42.37
CA SER A 322 -30.69 -34.56 43.34
C SER A 322 -32.22 -34.44 43.19
N GLY A 323 -32.91 -35.58 43.30
CA GLY A 323 -34.29 -35.79 42.82
C GLY A 323 -35.44 -35.46 43.78
N GLY A 324 -36.65 -35.63 43.24
CA GLY A 324 -37.92 -35.56 43.97
C GLY A 324 -39.11 -35.86 43.05
N THR A 325 -39.88 -36.89 43.37
CA THR A 325 -40.93 -37.54 42.57
C THR A 325 -42.33 -36.94 42.78
N SER A 326 -43.12 -36.89 41.69
CA SER A 326 -44.61 -36.94 41.56
C SER A 326 -45.51 -35.85 42.20
N THR A 327 -46.41 -35.24 41.43
CA THR A 327 -47.84 -35.62 41.25
C THR A 327 -48.66 -34.55 40.50
N THR A 328 -49.75 -35.02 39.91
CA THR A 328 -50.79 -34.43 39.03
C THR A 328 -51.76 -33.39 39.64
N ALA A 329 -52.28 -32.47 38.80
CA ALA A 329 -53.70 -31.99 38.68
C ALA A 329 -53.72 -30.67 37.86
N SER A 330 -54.35 -30.56 36.67
CA SER A 330 -55.79 -30.42 36.33
C SER A 330 -56.46 -29.09 36.73
N GLY A 331 -57.05 -28.38 35.75
CA GLY A 331 -58.13 -27.38 35.91
C GLY A 331 -57.84 -26.03 35.23
N THR A 332 -58.25 -25.64 34.01
CA THR A 332 -59.58 -25.46 33.35
C THR A 332 -60.00 -23.97 33.30
N GLU A 333 -60.12 -23.45 32.06
CA GLU A 333 -61.02 -22.39 31.51
C GLU A 333 -61.04 -20.98 32.17
N SER A 334 -61.23 -19.85 31.46
CA SER A 334 -62.20 -19.57 30.39
C SER A 334 -61.74 -18.52 29.36
N THR A 335 -61.95 -18.87 28.10
CA THR A 335 -62.70 -18.18 27.03
C THR A 335 -63.18 -16.73 27.24
N ALA A 336 -62.90 -15.84 26.27
CA ALA A 336 -63.93 -15.13 25.50
C ALA A 336 -63.35 -14.45 24.25
N THR A 337 -63.97 -14.78 23.11
CA THR A 337 -63.74 -14.34 21.73
C THR A 337 -64.83 -13.33 21.34
N SER A 338 -64.52 -12.35 20.49
CA SER A 338 -65.40 -11.87 19.40
C SER A 338 -64.64 -10.89 18.50
N THR A 339 -64.24 -11.32 17.28
CA THR A 339 -64.77 -10.89 15.95
C THR A 339 -64.61 -9.39 15.65
N GLY A 340 -64.04 -8.91 14.54
CA GLY A 340 -63.93 -9.41 13.17
C GLY A 340 -64.44 -8.28 12.23
N GLY A 341 -63.72 -7.95 11.15
CA GLY A 341 -64.25 -7.03 10.12
C GLY A 341 -63.22 -6.27 9.28
N SER A 342 -62.96 -6.78 8.08
CA SER A 342 -62.13 -6.26 6.99
C SER A 342 -62.60 -4.92 6.40
N SER A 343 -61.69 -4.17 5.75
CA SER A 343 -61.89 -3.58 4.40
C SER A 343 -60.64 -2.81 3.91
N ALA A 344 -60.27 -3.06 2.65
CA ALA A 344 -59.42 -2.24 1.76
C ALA A 344 -60.19 -2.10 0.42
N PRO A 345 -59.74 -1.35 -0.62
CA PRO A 345 -58.89 -0.15 -0.73
C PRO A 345 -59.64 1.00 -1.48
N PRO A 346 -58.95 2.03 -2.00
CA PRO A 346 -58.93 2.10 -3.47
C PRO A 346 -57.61 2.58 -4.12
N THR A 347 -57.53 2.21 -5.39
CA THR A 347 -56.58 2.55 -6.46
C THR A 347 -56.73 3.98 -6.98
N THR A 348 -55.64 4.60 -7.47
CA THR A 348 -55.54 5.16 -8.83
C THR A 348 -54.08 5.45 -9.20
N ALA A 349 -53.73 5.05 -10.42
CA ALA A 349 -52.44 5.19 -11.08
C ALA A 349 -52.21 6.60 -11.64
N SER A 350 -50.94 6.95 -11.92
CA SER A 350 -50.55 7.56 -13.20
C SER A 350 -49.04 7.42 -13.43
N ASP A 351 -48.76 6.80 -14.56
CA ASP A 351 -47.52 6.62 -15.31
C ASP A 351 -46.92 7.98 -15.74
N SER A 352 -45.59 8.04 -15.92
CA SER A 352 -44.92 8.76 -17.02
C SER A 352 -43.39 8.69 -16.91
N THR A 353 -42.84 7.88 -17.80
CA THR A 353 -41.54 7.97 -18.47
C THR A 353 -41.07 9.39 -18.84
N ILE A 354 -39.80 9.72 -18.60
CA ILE A 354 -39.02 10.79 -19.28
C ILE A 354 -37.56 10.28 -19.32
N THR A 355 -37.02 9.70 -20.39
CA THR A 355 -36.71 10.22 -21.75
C THR A 355 -35.74 11.40 -21.75
N ALA A 356 -34.50 11.12 -22.15
CA ALA A 356 -33.46 12.11 -22.48
C ALA A 356 -33.90 13.07 -23.60
N PRO A 357 -33.32 14.27 -23.66
CA PRO A 357 -33.07 14.89 -24.97
C PRO A 357 -31.69 15.62 -24.99
N PRO A 358 -31.30 16.32 -26.08
CA PRO A 358 -30.47 15.74 -27.12
C PRO A 358 -29.14 16.48 -27.32
N ALA A 359 -28.27 15.89 -28.15
CA ALA A 359 -27.15 16.59 -28.76
C ALA A 359 -27.66 17.67 -29.73
N THR A 360 -27.09 18.88 -29.63
CA THR A 360 -27.14 19.89 -30.68
C THR A 360 -25.75 20.49 -30.89
N SER A 361 -25.30 20.33 -32.13
CA SER A 361 -24.21 21.03 -32.81
C SER A 361 -24.39 22.55 -32.81
N GLY A 362 -23.28 23.29 -32.70
CA GLY A 362 -23.23 24.73 -33.00
C GLY A 362 -21.87 25.35 -32.69
N ALA A 363 -21.03 25.48 -33.72
CA ALA A 363 -19.88 26.38 -33.71
C ALA A 363 -20.34 27.85 -33.60
N PRO A 364 -19.45 28.76 -33.16
CA PRO A 364 -18.98 29.73 -34.14
C PRO A 364 -17.48 30.03 -34.06
N SER A 365 -16.94 30.31 -35.25
CA SER A 365 -15.66 30.95 -35.53
C SER A 365 -15.52 32.32 -34.86
N GLY A 366 -14.30 32.65 -34.43
CA GLY A 366 -13.96 33.97 -33.89
C GLY A 366 -12.47 34.14 -33.64
N THR A 367 -11.77 34.49 -34.72
CA THR A 367 -10.33 34.73 -34.88
C THR A 367 -9.80 35.90 -34.02
N THR A 368 -8.58 35.76 -33.47
CA THR A 368 -7.50 36.76 -33.27
C THR A 368 -6.40 36.05 -32.47
N GLY A 369 -5.12 35.93 -32.82
CA GLY A 369 -4.27 36.62 -33.77
C GLY A 369 -3.10 37.28 -33.01
N SER A 370 -1.96 36.59 -32.83
CA SER A 370 -0.61 37.18 -32.59
C SER A 370 0.43 36.03 -32.51
N THR A 371 1.08 35.67 -33.62
CA THR A 371 2.41 36.14 -34.10
C THR A 371 3.60 35.78 -33.20
N GLY A 372 4.38 34.80 -33.64
CA GLY A 372 5.73 34.51 -33.16
C GLY A 372 6.48 33.70 -34.22
N VAL A 373 7.19 34.41 -35.09
CA VAL A 373 7.99 33.91 -36.22
C VAL A 373 9.41 33.59 -35.77
N ALA A 374 9.95 32.42 -36.15
CA ALA A 374 11.36 32.24 -36.53
C ALA A 374 11.59 30.88 -37.26
N PRO A 375 12.10 30.88 -38.50
CA PRO A 375 12.64 29.71 -39.23
C PRO A 375 14.20 29.81 -39.34
N PRO A 376 14.91 29.00 -40.15
CA PRO A 376 14.84 27.55 -40.40
C PRO A 376 16.22 26.84 -40.25
N ALA A 377 16.24 25.55 -40.56
CA ALA A 377 17.41 24.66 -40.65
C ALA A 377 18.50 25.11 -41.65
N GLN A 378 19.75 24.68 -41.40
CA GLN A 378 20.82 24.55 -42.40
C GLN A 378 21.63 23.26 -42.17
N THR A 379 21.97 22.63 -43.29
CA THR A 379 22.76 21.41 -43.52
C THR A 379 24.24 21.69 -43.82
N ASP A 380 25.06 20.63 -43.70
CA ASP A 380 26.41 20.39 -44.27
C ASP A 380 27.59 21.20 -43.66
N ASN A 381 28.84 20.71 -43.45
CA ASN A 381 29.57 19.55 -43.98
C ASN A 381 30.93 19.33 -43.22
N SER A 382 31.53 18.14 -43.40
CA SER A 382 32.99 17.83 -43.45
C SER A 382 33.86 17.53 -42.21
N GLY A 383 34.31 16.27 -42.13
CA GLY A 383 35.67 15.80 -41.76
C GLY A 383 35.94 15.62 -40.26
N ILE A 384 36.33 14.46 -39.72
CA ILE A 384 37.49 13.63 -40.09
C ILE A 384 37.21 12.15 -39.74
N LYS A 385 37.50 11.26 -40.69
CA LYS A 385 37.58 9.80 -40.53
C LYS A 385 38.87 9.43 -39.80
N LEU A 386 38.77 8.58 -38.78
CA LEU A 386 39.81 7.63 -38.39
C LEU A 386 39.13 6.28 -38.20
N GLY A 387 39.32 5.40 -39.19
CA GLY A 387 38.78 4.05 -39.19
C GLY A 387 39.65 3.11 -38.37
N ILE A 388 39.00 2.29 -37.55
CA ILE A 388 39.50 0.99 -37.13
C ILE A 388 38.35 0.02 -37.35
N GLU A 389 38.48 -0.84 -38.35
CA GLU A 389 37.61 -1.99 -38.61
C GLU A 389 38.03 -3.17 -37.71
N VAL A 390 37.06 -3.76 -37.01
CA VAL A 390 37.07 -5.17 -36.54
C VAL A 390 35.61 -5.62 -36.37
N PRO A 391 35.28 -6.92 -36.53
CA PRO A 391 34.19 -7.37 -37.38
C PRO A 391 32.89 -7.70 -36.63
N PHE A 392 31.82 -7.76 -37.43
CA PHE A 392 30.49 -8.29 -37.12
C PHE A 392 30.51 -9.67 -36.44
N LEU A 393 30.17 -9.72 -35.14
CA LEU A 393 29.48 -10.77 -34.38
C LEU A 393 29.53 -10.27 -32.93
N THR A 394 28.51 -9.66 -32.32
CA THR A 394 27.34 -10.33 -31.74
C THR A 394 26.46 -9.20 -31.19
N LEU A 395 25.45 -8.75 -31.93
CA LEU A 395 24.47 -7.77 -31.45
C LEU A 395 23.07 -8.37 -31.65
N TRP A 396 22.77 -9.37 -30.82
CA TRP A 396 21.46 -10.01 -30.71
C TRP A 396 21.24 -10.38 -29.24
N LEU A 397 21.28 -9.40 -28.33
CA LEU A 397 20.82 -9.58 -26.95
C LEU A 397 20.56 -8.26 -26.20
N PHE A 398 19.90 -7.26 -26.80
CA PHE A 398 19.50 -6.05 -26.05
C PHE A 398 18.15 -5.45 -26.46
N MET A 399 17.25 -6.26 -27.03
CA MET A 399 15.90 -5.79 -27.42
C MET A 399 14.80 -6.83 -27.11
N GLN A 400 14.89 -7.49 -25.95
CA GLN A 400 13.86 -8.44 -25.47
C GLN A 400 13.59 -8.38 -23.95
N VAL A 401 13.73 -7.20 -23.32
CA VAL A 401 13.17 -6.96 -21.99
C VAL A 401 12.43 -5.63 -22.00
N TRP A 402 11.43 -5.54 -22.87
CA TRP A 402 10.43 -4.47 -22.91
C TRP A 402 9.10 -5.08 -23.37
N LEU A 403 8.66 -6.09 -22.64
CA LEU A 403 7.29 -6.60 -22.63
C LEU A 403 7.18 -7.58 -21.45
N ALA A 404 6.34 -7.20 -20.48
CA ALA A 404 6.03 -7.88 -19.23
C ALA A 404 7.03 -7.69 -18.08
N ILE A 405 6.94 -6.54 -17.43
CA ILE A 405 6.56 -6.49 -16.01
C ILE A 405 5.32 -5.61 -15.95
#